data_AF-A0A832VWQ3-F1
#
_entry.id   AF-A0A832VWQ3-F1
#
_cell.length_a   1.000
_cell.length_b   1.000
_cell.length_c   1.000
_cell.angle_alpha   90.00
_cell.angle_beta   90.00
_cell.angle_gamma   90.00
#
_symmetry.space_group_name_H-M   'P 1'
#
loop_
_entity.id
_entity.type
_entity.pdbx_description
1 polymer ?
#
loop_
_entity_poly.entity_id
_entity_poly.type
_entity_poly.pdbx_seq_one_letter_code
_entity_poly.pdbx_strand_id
1 'polypeptide(L)'
;MATKTISLSEDAYEILKAKKREGESFSDVIRRELGGKRSTKAREVIDLVLSYPLEVRESLAESVEEGRRLRENARPRTDGNGVL
;
A
#
# COMPACT_ATOMS: atom_id res chain seq x y z
N MET A 1 4.51 13.70 -12.34
CA MET A 1 3.70 12.99 -11.33
C MET A 1 3.00 14.04 -10.48
N ALA A 2 1.75 13.78 -10.06
CA ALA A 2 1.08 14.68 -9.12
C ALA A 2 1.86 14.70 -7.79
N THR A 3 2.18 15.89 -7.30
CA THR A 3 2.85 16.10 -6.01
C THR A 3 1.85 16.60 -4.99
N LYS A 4 2.00 16.16 -3.75
CA LYS A 4 1.29 16.71 -2.59
C LYS A 4 2.31 17.26 -1.61
N THR A 5 1.99 18.40 -1.01
CA THR A 5 2.81 19.03 0.02
C THR A 5 2.30 18.61 1.38
N ILE A 6 3.21 18.23 2.27
CA ILE A 6 2.92 17.91 3.66
C ILE A 6 3.83 18.75 4.54
N SER A 7 3.34 19.18 5.70
CA SER A 7 4.17 19.77 6.74
C SER A 7 4.85 18.64 7.51
N LEU A 8 6.12 18.85 7.86
CA LEU A 8 6.90 17.93 8.66
C LEU A 8 7.46 18.68 9.87
N SER A 9 7.60 18.00 11.00
CA SER A 9 8.35 18.55 12.12
C SER A 9 9.84 18.65 11.75
N GLU A 10 10.54 19.60 12.38
CA GLU A 10 11.95 19.89 12.08
C GLU A 10 12.85 18.66 12.28
N ASP A 11 12.63 17.92 13.36
CA ASP A 11 13.35 16.69 13.69
C ASP A 11 13.15 15.61 12.61
N ALA A 12 11.92 15.43 12.14
CA ALA A 12 11.61 14.49 11.07
C ALA A 12 12.24 14.91 9.73
N TYR A 13 12.34 16.21 9.47
CA TYR A 13 12.98 16.73 8.26
C TYR A 13 14.49 16.46 8.27
N GLU A 14 15.16 16.76 9.38
CA GLU A 14 16.60 16.53 9.53
C GLU A 14 16.94 15.02 9.45
N ILE A 15 16.09 14.14 10.00
CA ILE A 15 16.23 12.69 9.82
C ILE A 15 16.17 12.29 8.33
N LEU A 16 15.21 12.83 7.57
CA LEU A 16 15.09 12.52 6.14
C LEU A 16 16.26 13.08 5.32
N LYS A 17 16.70 14.29 5.66
CA LYS A 17 17.80 14.98 5.00
C LYS A 17 19.14 14.27 5.22
N ALA A 18 19.41 13.79 6.43
CA ALA A 18 20.60 13.01 6.74
C ALA A 18 20.68 11.69 5.95
N LYS A 19 19.53 11.13 5.55
CA LYS A 19 19.44 9.91 4.74
C LYS A 19 19.49 10.15 3.23
N LYS A 20 19.37 11.39 2.78
CA LYS A 20 19.25 11.74 1.36
C LYS A 20 20.60 11.61 0.66
N ARG A 21 20.63 10.93 -0.49
CA ARG A 21 21.82 10.83 -1.34
C ARG A 21 21.87 11.99 -2.35
N GLU A 22 23.05 12.23 -2.92
CA GLU A 22 23.22 13.24 -3.97
C GLU A 22 22.33 12.91 -5.19
N GLY A 23 21.62 13.92 -5.69
CA GLY A 23 20.69 13.77 -6.82
C GLY A 23 19.36 13.04 -6.51
N GLU A 24 19.17 12.53 -5.30
CA GLU A 24 17.95 11.81 -4.89
C GLU A 24 16.83 12.79 -4.47
N SER A 25 15.56 12.48 -4.72
CA SER A 25 14.43 13.27 -4.18
C SER A 25 14.01 12.78 -2.79
N PHE A 26 13.37 13.63 -1.99
CA PHE A 26 12.80 13.18 -0.70
C PHE A 26 11.73 12.10 -0.89
N SER A 27 10.99 12.13 -2.00
CA SER A 27 10.04 11.07 -2.33
C SER A 27 10.76 9.73 -2.59
N ASP A 28 11.96 9.74 -3.15
CA ASP A 28 12.78 8.54 -3.34
C ASP A 28 13.32 8.02 -2.02
N VAL A 29 13.80 8.91 -1.14
CA VAL A 29 14.19 8.55 0.23
C VAL A 29 13.03 7.87 0.95
N ILE A 30 11.84 8.48 0.95
CA ILE A 30 10.64 7.90 1.57
C ILE A 30 10.31 6.53 0.96
N ARG A 31 10.39 6.38 -0.36
CA ARG A 31 10.16 5.08 -1.03
C ARG A 31 11.24 4.04 -0.71
N ARG A 32 12.49 4.44 -0.50
CA ARG A 32 13.58 3.53 -0.13
C ARG A 32 13.44 3.08 1.32
N GLU A 33 13.23 4.02 2.23
CA GLU A 33 13.17 3.78 3.67
C GLU A 33 11.84 3.14 4.10
N LEU A 34 10.73 3.49 3.44
CA LEU A 34 9.38 3.04 3.81
C LEU A 34 8.68 2.22 2.70
N GLY A 35 9.04 2.45 1.44
CA GLY A 35 8.43 1.77 0.29
C GLY A 35 8.91 0.34 0.04
N GLY A 36 9.92 -0.14 0.78
CA GLY A 36 10.24 -1.57 0.94
C GLY A 36 9.14 -2.39 1.61
N LYS A 37 8.07 -1.74 2.09
CA LYS A 37 6.84 -2.37 2.60
C LYS A 37 5.65 -2.26 1.64
N ARG A 38 5.86 -2.24 0.31
CA ARG A 38 4.92 -3.01 -0.52
C ARG A 38 5.22 -4.46 -0.18
N SER A 39 4.57 -4.91 0.90
CA SER A 39 5.01 -5.94 1.83
C SER A 39 5.81 -7.04 1.15
N THR A 40 6.99 -7.39 1.67
CA THR A 40 7.58 -8.71 1.38
C THR A 40 6.51 -9.80 1.53
N LYS A 41 5.60 -9.64 2.50
CA LYS A 41 4.37 -10.43 2.68
C LYS A 41 3.48 -10.52 1.44
N ALA A 42 3.30 -9.47 0.65
CA ALA A 42 2.49 -9.51 -0.56
C ALA A 42 3.18 -10.38 -1.63
N ARG A 43 4.50 -10.25 -1.75
CA ARG A 43 5.28 -11.11 -2.65
C ARG A 43 5.34 -12.55 -2.16
N GLU A 44 5.56 -12.78 -0.87
CA GLU A 44 5.50 -14.09 -0.20
C GLU A 44 4.13 -14.76 -0.38
N VAL A 45 3.03 -14.00 -0.27
CA VAL A 45 1.67 -14.49 -0.52
C VAL A 45 1.50 -14.84 -2.00
N ILE A 46 1.98 -14.02 -2.93
CA ILE A 46 1.93 -14.32 -4.36
C ILE A 46 2.71 -15.61 -4.66
N ASP A 47 3.93 -15.73 -4.15
CA ASP A 47 4.79 -16.89 -4.35
C ASP A 47 4.14 -18.16 -3.75
N LEU A 48 3.53 -18.06 -2.57
CA LEU A 48 2.77 -19.14 -1.94
C LEU A 48 1.57 -19.56 -2.81
N VAL A 49 0.77 -18.61 -3.29
CA VAL A 49 -0.39 -18.90 -4.13
C VAL A 49 0.03 -19.57 -5.44
N LEU A 50 1.12 -19.12 -6.06
CA LEU A 50 1.64 -19.71 -7.29
C LEU A 50 2.17 -21.14 -7.09
N SER A 51 2.58 -21.50 -5.86
CA SER A 51 3.02 -22.86 -5.52
C SER A 51 1.89 -23.90 -5.48
N TYR A 52 0.62 -23.47 -5.41
CA TYR A 52 -0.52 -24.38 -5.40
C TYR A 52 -0.94 -24.85 -6.81
N PRO A 53 -1.59 -26.04 -6.92
CA PRO A 53 -2.21 -26.50 -8.16
C PRO A 53 -3.24 -25.50 -8.71
N LEU A 54 -3.46 -25.51 -10.03
CA LEU A 54 -4.34 -24.55 -10.72
C LEU A 54 -5.74 -24.47 -10.09
N GLU A 55 -6.36 -25.62 -9.81
CA GLU A 55 -7.69 -25.72 -9.21
C GLU A 55 -7.79 -24.98 -7.86
N VAL A 56 -6.76 -25.10 -7.02
CA VAL A 56 -6.71 -24.41 -5.72
C VAL A 56 -6.55 -22.90 -5.91
N ARG A 57 -5.80 -22.46 -6.93
CA ARG A 57 -5.65 -21.03 -7.25
C ARG A 57 -6.95 -20.42 -7.75
N GLU A 58 -7.70 -21.15 -8.56
CA GLU A 58 -9.01 -20.71 -9.09
C GLU A 58 -10.03 -20.54 -7.96
N SER A 59 -10.18 -21.56 -7.09
CA SER A 59 -11.08 -21.47 -5.93
C SER A 59 -10.68 -20.34 -4.95
N LEU A 60 -9.38 -20.11 -4.75
CA LEU A 60 -8.90 -19.00 -3.94
C LEU A 60 -9.22 -17.64 -4.57
N ALA A 61 -9.05 -17.50 -5.89
CA ALA A 61 -9.38 -16.27 -6.61
C ALA A 61 -10.86 -15.92 -6.45
N GLU A 62 -11.76 -16.90 -6.62
CA GLU A 62 -13.20 -16.73 -6.40
C GLU A 62 -13.51 -16.24 -4.98
N SER A 63 -12.89 -16.86 -3.97
CA SER A 63 -13.09 -16.48 -2.56
C SER A 63 -12.61 -15.05 -2.27
N VAL A 64 -11.50 -14.62 -2.88
CA VAL A 64 -10.97 -13.26 -2.73
C VAL A 64 -11.87 -12.24 -3.42
N GLU A 65 -12.38 -12.55 -4.62
CA GLU A 65 -13.33 -11.71 -5.36
C GLU A 65 -14.65 -11.55 -4.59
N GLU A 66 -15.19 -12.63 -4.03
CA GLU A 66 -16.39 -12.57 -3.21
C GLU A 66 -16.17 -11.73 -1.95
N GLY A 67 -15.06 -11.95 -1.25
CA GLY A 67 -14.68 -11.11 -0.11
C GLY A 67 -14.51 -9.63 -0.48
N ARG A 68 -14.02 -9.33 -1.69
CA ARG A 68 -13.93 -7.96 -2.22
C ARG A 68 -15.33 -7.38 -2.45
N ARG A 69 -16.22 -8.13 -3.09
CA ARG A 69 -17.60 -7.74 -3.36
C ARG A 69 -18.36 -7.43 -2.07
N LEU A 70 -18.24 -8.28 -1.06
CA LEU A 70 -18.84 -8.08 0.26
C LEU A 70 -18.34 -6.80 0.93
N ARG A 71 -17.03 -6.53 0.87
CA ARG A 71 -16.46 -5.29 1.42
C ARG A 71 -16.92 -4.04 0.67
N GLU A 72 -17.03 -4.11 -0.66
CA GLU A 72 -17.52 -2.99 -1.47
C GLU A 72 -18.99 -2.68 -1.16
N ASN A 73 -19.82 -3.71 -0.96
CA ASN A 73 -21.21 -3.56 -0.55
C ASN A 73 -21.38 -3.13 0.92
N ALA A 74 -20.44 -3.49 1.80
CA ALA A 74 -20.44 -3.12 3.21
C ALA A 74 -19.84 -1.73 3.50
N ARG A 75 -19.23 -1.06 2.51
CA ARG A 75 -18.83 0.34 2.67
C ARG A 75 -20.11 1.18 2.79
N PRO A 76 -20.29 1.97 3.87
CA PRO A 76 -21.35 2.95 3.91
C PRO A 76 -21.22 3.81 2.65
N ARG A 77 -22.33 4.07 1.97
CA ARG A 77 -22.35 5.16 0.98
C ARG A 77 -22.07 6.40 1.80
N THR A 78 -20.85 6.91 1.78
CA THR A 78 -20.61 8.28 2.19
C THR A 78 -21.28 9.12 1.12
N ASP A 79 -22.57 9.36 1.31
CA ASP A 79 -23.17 10.58 0.84
C ASP A 79 -22.33 11.73 1.42
N GLY A 80 -22.01 12.69 0.56
CA GLY A 80 -21.09 13.77 0.86
C GLY A 80 -21.67 14.79 1.83
N ASN A 81 -22.22 14.35 2.97
CA ASN A 81 -22.59 15.23 4.06
C ASN A 81 -22.32 14.52 5.39
N GLY A 82 -21.30 15.02 6.09
CA GLY A 82 -20.76 14.39 7.28
C GLY A 82 -21.73 14.29 8.46
N VAL A 83 -21.36 13.37 9.36
CA VAL A 83 -21.77 13.25 10.76
C VAL A 83 -23.26 12.97 11.00
N LEU A 84 -23.55 11.76 11.50
CA LEU A 84 -24.22 11.55 12.78
C LEU A 84 -23.50 10.43 13.54
#